data_AF-K2S0B6-F1
#
_entry.id   AF-K2S0B6-F1
#
_cell.length_a   1.000
_cell.length_b   1.000
_cell.length_c   1.000
_cell.angle_alpha   90.00
_cell.angle_beta   90.00
_cell.angle_gamma   90.00
#
_symmetry.space_group_name_H-M   'P 1'
#
loop_
_entity.id
_entity.type
_entity.pdbx_description
1 polymer ?
#
loop_
_entity_poly.entity_id
_entity_poly.type
_entity_poly.pdbx_seq_one_letter_code
_entity_poly.pdbx_strand_id
1 'polypeptide(L)'
;MATICNMGAETGATTSIFPYAQSMAAYLDASSRSYLKDKFNHWKHNLKADPGAEYDQVIHLNLSELKPFINGPATPDLATPASAFKKEVEKNNWPKLVSAGLVGSCTTGAWFRFRSHLENISNNTLIGAVNAANKKANKNQERLHGRRWGRPRHGGGLQAAWQQWVVSADHNCGEGFSQEHVALQPRLLNGIAIIAKWFTRTHESNLKKQGMLPLTFKDGSDYERVEAEDRISLVGLSEFRPGHPVSMAVRKKDGTVWRTQLDHTFNEEPIAYFRAGSALNFMAQKSQPQLGLSRED
;
A
#
# COMPACT_ATOMS: atom_id res chain seq x y z
N MET A 1 20.08 -15.19 0.06
CA MET A 1 20.11 -13.80 -0.44
C MET A 1 18.75 -13.39 -0.97
N ALA A 2 18.24 -14.00 -2.06
CA ALA A 2 16.94 -13.61 -2.63
C ALA A 2 15.76 -13.66 -1.63
N THR A 3 15.66 -14.71 -0.81
CA THR A 3 14.62 -14.84 0.23
C THR A 3 14.69 -13.73 1.28
N ILE A 4 15.90 -13.33 1.69
CA ILE A 4 16.10 -12.23 2.65
C ILE A 4 15.61 -10.92 2.04
N CYS A 5 16.00 -10.65 0.78
CA CYS A 5 15.54 -9.45 0.09
C CYS A 5 14.03 -9.42 -0.14
N ASN A 6 13.44 -10.59 -0.44
CA ASN A 6 12.01 -10.74 -0.65
C ASN A 6 11.24 -10.37 0.63
N MET A 7 11.63 -10.96 1.76
CA MET A 7 10.98 -10.70 3.05
C MET A 7 11.27 -9.32 3.66
N GLY A 8 12.13 -8.52 3.02
CA GLY A 8 12.34 -7.12 3.39
C GLY A 8 11.13 -6.23 3.03
N ALA A 9 10.24 -6.69 2.16
CA ALA A 9 9.03 -5.95 1.79
C ALA A 9 8.06 -5.81 2.98
N GLU A 10 8.06 -6.80 3.87
CA GLU A 10 7.20 -6.93 5.06
C GLU A 10 7.57 -5.94 6.16
N THR A 11 8.78 -5.36 6.12
CA THR A 11 9.18 -4.26 7.01
C THR A 11 8.95 -2.88 6.40
N GLY A 12 8.37 -2.82 5.20
CA GLY A 12 8.16 -1.57 4.47
C GLY A 12 9.40 -1.04 3.76
N ALA A 13 10.47 -1.84 3.63
CA ALA A 13 11.66 -1.42 2.91
C ALA A 13 11.35 -1.11 1.44
N THR A 14 11.95 -0.05 0.90
CA THR A 14 11.83 0.28 -0.53
C THR A 14 12.30 -0.87 -1.42
N THR A 15 13.44 -1.45 -1.06
CA THR A 15 14.01 -2.65 -1.65
C THR A 15 15.10 -3.16 -0.71
N SER A 16 15.63 -4.34 -0.99
CA SER A 16 16.75 -4.92 -0.27
C SER A 16 17.72 -5.51 -1.30
N ILE A 17 19.02 -5.26 -1.12
CA ILE A 17 20.06 -5.68 -2.06
C ILE A 17 21.22 -6.34 -1.32
N PHE A 18 21.91 -7.25 -1.99
CA PHE A 18 23.21 -7.76 -1.59
C PHE A 18 24.25 -7.34 -2.64
N PRO A 19 25.50 -7.06 -2.24
CA PRO A 19 26.58 -6.82 -3.19
C PRO A 19 26.83 -8.07 -4.05
N TYR A 20 27.37 -7.88 -5.26
CA TYR A 20 27.65 -8.99 -6.15
C TYR A 20 28.66 -9.96 -5.52
N ALA A 21 28.28 -11.23 -5.43
CA ALA A 21 29.05 -12.30 -4.80
C ALA A 21 29.24 -13.50 -5.73
N GLN A 22 30.24 -14.33 -5.46
CA GLN A 22 30.55 -15.51 -6.27
C GLN A 22 29.38 -16.50 -6.34
N SER A 23 28.58 -16.61 -5.28
CA SER A 23 27.35 -17.41 -5.27
C SER A 23 26.31 -16.93 -6.27
N MET A 24 26.26 -15.63 -6.57
CA MET A 24 25.41 -15.09 -7.65
C MET A 24 25.95 -15.48 -9.02
N ALA A 25 27.27 -15.49 -9.20
CA ALA A 25 27.91 -15.96 -10.44
C ALA A 25 27.60 -17.45 -10.70
N ALA A 26 27.71 -18.29 -9.67
CA ALA A 26 27.34 -19.70 -9.75
C ALA A 26 25.86 -19.91 -10.10
N TYR A 27 24.96 -19.05 -9.59
CA TYR A 27 23.55 -19.08 -9.94
C TYR A 27 23.29 -18.66 -11.41
N LEU A 28 24.03 -17.68 -11.93
CA LEU A 28 23.97 -17.32 -13.36
C LEU A 28 24.37 -18.51 -14.23
N ASP A 29 25.42 -19.24 -13.84
CA ASP A 29 25.87 -20.44 -14.55
C ASP A 29 24.78 -21.52 -14.55
N ALA A 30 24.23 -21.82 -13.37
CA ALA A 30 23.19 -22.84 -13.21
C ALA A 30 21.86 -22.52 -13.92
N SER A 31 21.64 -21.26 -14.30
CA SER A 31 20.43 -20.80 -14.98
C SER A 31 20.67 -20.45 -16.45
N SER A 32 21.72 -21.00 -17.07
CA SER A 32 22.07 -20.82 -18.48
C SER A 32 22.31 -19.35 -18.86
N ARG A 33 22.82 -18.55 -17.92
CA ARG A 33 23.15 -17.12 -18.09
C ARG A 33 24.63 -16.83 -17.88
N SER A 34 25.50 -17.82 -18.07
CA SER A 34 26.96 -17.68 -17.94
C SER A 34 27.53 -16.53 -18.76
N TYR A 35 26.95 -16.20 -19.93
CA TYR A 35 27.38 -15.08 -20.77
C TYR A 35 27.34 -13.71 -20.08
N LEU A 36 26.57 -13.56 -18.99
CA LEU A 36 26.53 -12.33 -18.19
C LEU A 36 27.66 -12.25 -17.16
N LYS A 37 28.28 -13.38 -16.80
CA LYS A 37 29.29 -13.48 -15.74
C LYS A 37 30.51 -12.62 -16.03
N ASP A 38 31.01 -12.65 -17.26
CA ASP A 38 32.19 -11.86 -17.65
C ASP A 38 31.91 -10.37 -17.54
N LYS A 39 30.70 -9.94 -17.91
CA LYS A 39 30.27 -8.54 -17.74
C LYS A 39 30.20 -8.15 -16.27
N PHE A 40 29.57 -8.95 -15.43
CA PHE A 40 29.48 -8.65 -14.00
C PHE A 40 30.84 -8.69 -13.29
N ASN A 41 31.74 -9.60 -13.70
CA ASN A 41 33.10 -9.65 -13.16
C ASN A 41 33.90 -8.41 -13.56
N HIS A 42 33.79 -7.96 -14.81
CA HIS A 42 34.44 -6.73 -15.27
C HIS A 42 33.99 -5.51 -14.45
N TRP A 43 32.69 -5.38 -14.20
CA TRP A 43 32.10 -4.27 -13.43
C TRP A 43 31.99 -4.52 -11.93
N LYS A 44 32.61 -5.58 -11.38
CA LYS A 44 32.45 -5.99 -9.97
C LYS A 44 32.76 -4.88 -8.98
N HIS A 45 33.69 -3.98 -9.34
CA HIS A 45 34.07 -2.86 -8.49
C HIS A 45 32.92 -1.86 -8.24
N ASN A 46 31.96 -1.73 -9.16
CA ASN A 46 30.75 -0.90 -9.02
C ASN A 46 29.57 -1.63 -8.36
N LEU A 47 29.66 -2.95 -8.16
CA LEU A 47 28.56 -3.79 -7.67
C LEU A 47 28.69 -4.09 -6.17
N LYS A 48 29.25 -3.13 -5.43
CA LYS A 48 29.44 -3.14 -3.98
C LYS A 48 29.34 -1.70 -3.47
N ALA A 49 29.14 -1.54 -2.17
CA ALA A 49 29.25 -0.23 -1.54
C ALA A 49 30.69 0.30 -1.61
N ASP A 50 30.82 1.63 -1.68
CA ASP A 50 32.11 2.30 -1.66
C ASP A 50 32.77 2.20 -0.27
N PRO A 51 34.11 2.23 -0.19
CA PRO A 51 34.81 2.32 1.09
C PRO A 51 34.36 3.56 1.87
N GLY A 52 33.94 3.37 3.13
CA GLY A 52 33.48 4.47 3.98
C GLY A 52 32.05 4.96 3.69
N ALA A 53 31.26 4.21 2.90
CA ALA A 53 29.85 4.53 2.71
C ALA A 53 29.11 4.60 4.07
N GLU A 54 28.38 5.69 4.26
CA GLU A 54 27.58 5.93 5.45
C GLU A 54 26.16 5.36 5.27
N TYR A 55 25.59 4.86 6.35
CA TYR A 55 24.22 4.34 6.40
C TYR A 55 23.46 5.05 7.52
N ASP A 56 22.25 5.53 7.25
CA ASP A 56 21.43 6.23 8.25
C ASP A 56 21.14 5.37 9.49
N GLN A 57 21.08 4.04 9.30
CA GLN A 57 20.95 3.04 10.36
C GLN A 57 21.77 1.80 10.03
N VAL A 58 22.46 1.25 11.04
CA VAL A 58 23.26 0.02 10.93
C VAL A 58 22.75 -1.00 11.95
N ILE A 59 22.42 -2.20 11.47
CA ILE A 59 22.01 -3.33 12.30
C ILE A 59 23.04 -4.44 12.13
N HIS A 60 23.65 -4.89 13.24
CA HIS A 60 24.61 -5.99 13.24
C HIS A 60 23.91 -7.31 13.61
N LEU A 61 24.05 -8.33 12.75
CA LEU A 61 23.51 -9.66 12.96
C LEU A 61 24.62 -10.70 12.96
N ASN A 62 24.78 -11.43 14.06
CA ASN A 62 25.71 -12.56 14.13
C ASN A 62 25.02 -13.83 13.61
N LEU A 63 25.40 -14.26 12.40
CA LEU A 63 24.82 -15.46 11.78
C LEU A 63 25.16 -16.75 12.52
N SER A 64 26.27 -16.79 13.27
CA SER A 64 26.67 -17.97 14.06
C SER A 64 25.81 -18.18 15.30
N GLU A 65 25.16 -17.12 15.79
CA GLU A 65 24.26 -17.18 16.96
C GLU A 65 22.79 -17.29 16.55
N LEU A 66 22.49 -17.11 15.26
CA LEU A 66 21.13 -17.12 14.74
C LEU A 66 20.51 -18.51 14.90
N LYS A 67 19.29 -18.55 15.47
CA LYS A 67 18.49 -19.76 15.65
C LYS A 67 17.29 -19.76 14.72
N PRO A 68 16.60 -20.90 14.52
CA PRO A 68 15.35 -20.93 13.77
C PRO A 68 14.24 -20.13 14.48
N PHE A 69 13.47 -19.36 13.71
CA PHE A 69 12.31 -18.59 14.17
C PHE A 69 11.04 -18.99 13.42
N ILE A 70 9.90 -18.77 14.07
CA ILE A 70 8.55 -18.83 13.51
C ILE A 70 7.91 -17.46 13.78
N ASN A 71 7.45 -16.79 12.73
CA ASN A 71 6.82 -15.48 12.84
C ASN A 71 5.30 -15.57 12.68
N GLY A 72 4.55 -14.73 13.39
CA GLY A 72 3.09 -14.72 13.40
C GLY A 72 2.49 -14.94 14.79
N PRO A 73 1.15 -15.15 14.91
CA PRO A 73 0.24 -15.55 13.84
C PRO A 73 -0.43 -14.41 13.04
N ALA A 74 -0.44 -13.18 13.54
CA ALA A 74 -1.17 -12.07 12.92
C ALA A 74 -0.28 -11.10 12.11
N THR A 75 1.00 -11.01 12.46
CA THR A 75 1.94 -10.07 11.85
C THR A 75 3.29 -10.76 11.56
N PRO A 76 3.97 -10.38 10.46
CA PRO A 76 5.23 -11.00 10.06
C PRO A 76 6.43 -10.60 10.94
N ASP A 77 6.28 -9.58 11.79
CA ASP A 77 7.31 -9.07 12.70
C ASP A 77 7.31 -9.74 14.08
N LEU A 78 6.25 -10.48 14.44
CA LEU A 78 6.16 -11.21 15.70
C LEU A 78 7.05 -12.46 15.66
N ALA A 79 8.35 -12.27 15.88
CA ALA A 79 9.35 -13.32 15.79
C ALA A 79 9.44 -14.16 17.08
N THR A 80 9.15 -15.46 16.97
CA THR A 80 9.25 -16.41 18.09
C THR A 80 10.34 -17.44 17.81
N PRO A 81 11.35 -17.63 18.69
CA PRO A 81 12.30 -18.73 18.53
C PRO A 81 11.55 -20.06 18.45
N ALA A 82 11.91 -20.93 17.50
CA ALA A 82 11.21 -22.20 17.30
C ALA A 82 11.18 -23.06 18.58
N SER A 83 12.24 -22.99 19.39
CA SER A 83 12.32 -23.66 20.69
C SER A 83 11.33 -23.14 21.74
N ALA A 84 10.87 -21.89 21.61
CA ALA A 84 9.93 -21.25 22.52
C ALA A 84 8.47 -21.31 22.02
N PHE A 85 8.26 -21.66 20.75
CA PHE A 85 6.96 -21.54 20.08
C PHE A 85 5.83 -22.28 20.80
N LYS A 86 6.07 -23.50 21.30
CA LYS A 86 5.07 -24.25 22.08
C LYS A 86 4.57 -23.48 23.31
N LYS A 87 5.50 -22.86 24.05
CA LYS A 87 5.16 -22.09 25.26
C LYS A 87 4.34 -20.85 24.90
N GLU A 88 4.69 -20.17 23.81
CA GLU A 88 3.93 -19.00 23.34
C GLU A 88 2.54 -19.38 22.82
N VAL A 89 2.39 -20.53 22.14
CA VAL A 89 1.07 -21.04 21.74
C VAL A 89 0.16 -21.26 22.95
N GLU A 90 0.70 -21.86 24.02
CA GLU A 90 -0.05 -22.11 25.26
C GLU A 90 -0.39 -20.81 25.99
N LYS A 91 0.59 -19.92 26.17
CA LYS A 91 0.44 -18.63 26.85
C LYS A 91 -0.57 -17.72 26.18
N ASN A 92 -0.55 -17.64 24.85
CA ASN A 92 -1.41 -16.74 24.08
C ASN A 92 -2.70 -17.42 23.59
N ASN A 93 -2.95 -18.67 24.00
CA ASN A 93 -4.10 -19.47 23.60
C ASN A 93 -4.30 -19.53 22.08
N TRP A 94 -3.19 -19.66 21.33
CA TRP A 94 -3.22 -19.81 19.88
C TRP A 94 -3.73 -21.21 19.49
N PRO A 95 -4.30 -21.37 18.28
CA PRO A 95 -4.73 -22.69 17.80
C PRO A 95 -3.59 -23.70 17.85
N LYS A 96 -3.82 -24.81 18.58
CA LYS A 96 -2.81 -25.86 18.79
C LYS A 96 -2.71 -26.85 17.63
N LEU A 97 -3.81 -27.00 16.87
CA LEU A 97 -3.87 -27.91 15.74
C LEU A 97 -3.40 -27.19 14.47
N VAL A 98 -2.28 -27.66 13.91
CA VAL A 98 -1.85 -27.27 12.57
C VAL A 98 -2.73 -28.01 11.57
N SER A 99 -3.63 -27.29 10.91
CA SER A 99 -4.57 -27.88 9.95
C SER A 99 -3.94 -28.19 8.59
N ALA A 100 -2.91 -27.42 8.20
CA ALA A 100 -2.15 -27.62 6.98
C ALA A 100 -0.75 -27.00 7.11
N GLY A 101 0.24 -27.62 6.46
CA GLY A 101 1.57 -27.04 6.24
C GLY A 101 1.71 -26.66 4.77
N LEU A 102 1.92 -25.37 4.47
CA LEU A 102 2.08 -24.89 3.10
C LEU A 102 3.52 -24.48 2.87
N VAL A 103 4.17 -25.11 1.89
CA VAL A 103 5.52 -24.75 1.40
C VAL A 103 5.41 -24.33 -0.07
N GLY A 104 6.16 -23.31 -0.51
CA GLY A 104 6.06 -22.75 -1.86
C GLY A 104 5.82 -21.23 -1.88
N SER A 105 5.05 -20.70 -2.85
CA SER A 105 4.84 -19.24 -3.13
C SER A 105 6.08 -18.49 -3.63
N CYS A 106 5.99 -17.23 -4.06
CA CYS A 106 7.14 -16.46 -4.58
C CYS A 106 8.34 -16.35 -3.63
N THR A 107 8.10 -16.42 -2.32
CA THR A 107 9.16 -16.45 -1.29
C THR A 107 9.88 -17.81 -1.26
N THR A 108 9.25 -18.88 -1.79
CA THR A 108 9.74 -20.29 -1.77
C THR A 108 9.39 -21.13 -3.02
N GLY A 109 9.21 -20.53 -4.21
CA GLY A 109 8.65 -21.20 -5.41
C GLY A 109 8.02 -20.26 -6.45
N ALA A 110 7.65 -20.77 -7.63
CA ALA A 110 7.19 -19.93 -8.75
C ALA A 110 5.68 -20.06 -8.98
N TRP A 111 4.91 -18.97 -8.81
CA TRP A 111 3.51 -18.92 -9.26
C TRP A 111 3.05 -17.50 -9.64
N PHE A 112 2.56 -17.36 -10.88
CA PHE A 112 1.68 -16.29 -11.33
C PHE A 112 0.82 -16.82 -12.48
N ARG A 113 -0.47 -17.14 -12.25
CA ARG A 113 -1.42 -17.50 -13.33
C ARG A 113 -2.89 -17.15 -13.08
N PHE A 114 -3.22 -16.32 -12.09
CA PHE A 114 -4.61 -15.93 -11.83
C PHE A 114 -4.77 -14.41 -11.72
N ARG A 115 -5.14 -13.78 -12.83
CA ARG A 115 -5.80 -12.47 -12.95
C ARG A 115 -6.81 -12.63 -14.10
N SER A 116 -8.03 -12.10 -14.15
CA SER A 116 -8.53 -10.78 -13.77
C SER A 116 -10.06 -10.80 -13.88
N HIS A 117 -10.79 -9.95 -13.13
CA HIS A 117 -12.06 -9.26 -13.48
C HIS A 117 -12.22 -8.13 -12.46
N LEU A 118 -11.98 -6.86 -12.82
CA LEU A 118 -11.87 -5.76 -11.85
C LEU A 118 -13.17 -5.54 -11.06
N GLU A 119 -14.33 -5.70 -11.70
CA GLU A 119 -15.64 -5.63 -11.04
C GLU A 119 -15.76 -6.69 -9.94
N ASN A 120 -15.44 -7.96 -10.26
CA ASN A 120 -15.49 -9.05 -9.28
C ASN A 120 -14.50 -8.83 -8.13
N ILE A 121 -13.31 -8.31 -8.42
CA ILE A 121 -12.29 -8.01 -7.41
C ILE A 121 -12.71 -6.82 -6.54
N SER A 122 -13.44 -5.84 -7.09
CA SER A 122 -13.94 -4.68 -6.33
C SER A 122 -14.97 -5.03 -5.26
N ASN A 123 -15.62 -6.19 -5.34
CA ASN A 123 -16.39 -6.73 -4.21
C ASN A 123 -15.51 -7.01 -2.98
N ASN A 124 -14.18 -7.04 -3.13
CA ASN A 124 -13.24 -7.21 -2.04
C ASN A 124 -12.68 -5.89 -1.49
N THR A 125 -13.20 -4.73 -1.92
CA THR A 125 -12.75 -3.42 -1.46
C THR A 125 -12.84 -3.34 0.07
N LEU A 126 -11.71 -3.11 0.73
CA LEU A 126 -11.57 -3.05 2.20
C LEU A 126 -11.95 -4.35 2.95
N ILE A 127 -11.96 -5.51 2.28
CA ILE A 127 -12.06 -6.80 2.98
C ILE A 127 -10.83 -6.97 3.88
N GLY A 128 -11.07 -7.38 5.13
CA GLY A 128 -10.05 -7.56 6.16
C GLY A 128 -9.78 -6.31 6.99
N ALA A 129 -10.22 -5.12 6.54
CA ALA A 129 -10.08 -3.90 7.33
C ALA A 129 -10.92 -3.99 8.63
N VAL A 130 -10.30 -3.61 9.75
CA VAL A 130 -10.96 -3.56 11.05
C VAL A 130 -11.70 -2.24 11.18
N ASN A 131 -13.02 -2.29 11.32
CA ASN A 131 -13.82 -1.09 11.47
C ASN A 131 -13.56 -0.44 12.85
N ALA A 132 -13.16 0.82 12.87
CA ALA A 132 -12.77 1.53 14.10
C ALA A 132 -13.92 1.62 15.14
N ALA A 133 -15.17 1.73 14.70
CA ALA A 133 -16.34 1.91 15.56
C ALA A 133 -16.83 0.61 16.21
N ASN A 134 -16.68 -0.54 15.55
CA ASN A 134 -17.17 -1.82 16.05
C ASN A 134 -16.09 -2.89 16.30
N LYS A 135 -14.84 -2.57 15.98
CA LYS A 135 -13.65 -3.42 16.13
C LYS A 135 -13.75 -4.79 15.44
N LYS A 136 -14.60 -4.92 14.41
CA LYS A 136 -14.80 -6.17 13.65
C LYS A 136 -14.36 -5.98 12.20
N ALA A 137 -13.68 -6.98 11.67
CA ALA A 137 -13.37 -7.06 10.24
C ALA A 137 -14.63 -7.34 9.41
N ASN A 138 -14.68 -6.82 8.18
CA ASN A 138 -15.76 -7.09 7.20
C ASN A 138 -17.18 -6.69 7.64
N LYS A 139 -17.31 -5.78 8.61
CA LYS A 139 -18.59 -5.30 9.15
C LYS A 139 -18.67 -3.78 9.07
N ASN A 140 -18.89 -3.25 7.87
CA ASN A 140 -19.18 -1.83 7.67
C ASN A 140 -20.70 -1.62 7.67
N GLN A 141 -21.14 -0.44 8.13
CA GLN A 141 -22.55 -0.04 8.07
C GLN A 141 -22.72 0.90 6.89
N GLU A 142 -23.54 0.51 5.92
CA GLU A 142 -23.89 1.35 4.78
C GLU A 142 -25.07 2.26 5.18
N ARG A 143 -24.98 3.56 4.85
CA ARG A 143 -26.01 4.55 5.21
C ARG A 143 -27.05 4.79 4.11
N LEU A 144 -26.89 4.18 2.94
CA LEU A 144 -27.88 4.30 1.87
C LEU A 144 -29.14 3.52 2.27
N HIS A 145 -30.22 4.25 2.58
CA HIS A 145 -31.56 3.75 2.88
C HIS A 145 -31.77 2.99 4.20
N GLY A 146 -30.93 3.19 5.22
CA GLY A 146 -31.18 2.65 6.57
C GLY A 146 -31.16 1.11 6.65
N ARG A 147 -30.63 0.41 5.64
CA ARG A 147 -30.52 -1.06 5.62
C ARG A 147 -29.12 -1.50 6.03
N ARG A 148 -29.05 -2.44 6.98
CA ARG A 148 -27.83 -3.13 7.41
C ARG A 148 -27.54 -4.27 6.44
N TRP A 149 -26.49 -4.14 5.63
CA TRP A 149 -26.05 -5.24 4.76
C TRP A 149 -24.86 -5.99 5.39
N GLY A 150 -24.88 -7.33 5.28
CA GLY A 150 -23.74 -8.19 5.58
C GLY A 150 -22.98 -8.56 4.31
N ARG A 151 -21.64 -8.64 4.40
CA ARG A 151 -20.64 -8.80 3.32
C ARG A 151 -20.62 -7.66 2.27
N PRO A 152 -19.49 -7.41 1.60
CA PRO A 152 -19.36 -6.27 0.70
C PRO A 152 -20.08 -6.52 -0.63
N ARG A 153 -21.39 -6.24 -0.63
CA ARG A 153 -22.08 -5.64 -1.79
C ARG A 153 -21.96 -4.10 -1.78
N HIS A 154 -21.06 -3.57 -0.95
CA HIS A 154 -20.96 -2.14 -0.59
C HIS A 154 -20.57 -1.23 -1.76
N GLY A 155 -19.88 -1.77 -2.77
CA GLY A 155 -19.49 -0.99 -3.94
C GLY A 155 -20.67 -0.61 -4.84
N GLY A 156 -21.57 -1.57 -5.09
CA GLY A 156 -22.69 -1.37 -6.01
C GLY A 156 -23.71 -0.33 -5.52
N GLY A 157 -23.95 -0.24 -4.21
CA GLY A 157 -24.88 0.74 -3.63
C GLY A 157 -24.37 2.18 -3.73
N LEU A 158 -23.13 2.42 -3.31
CA LEU A 158 -22.49 3.74 -3.39
C LEU A 158 -22.27 4.22 -4.82
N GLN A 159 -21.85 3.31 -5.71
CA GLN A 159 -21.66 3.61 -7.12
C GLN A 159 -23.01 3.92 -7.81
N ALA A 160 -24.07 3.15 -7.52
CA ALA A 160 -25.41 3.42 -8.05
C ALA A 160 -26.02 4.73 -7.54
N ALA A 161 -25.68 5.13 -6.30
CA ALA A 161 -26.12 6.39 -5.71
C ALA A 161 -25.24 7.60 -6.10
N TRP A 162 -24.16 7.38 -6.87
CA TRP A 162 -23.16 8.40 -7.23
C TRP A 162 -22.59 9.18 -6.04
N GLN A 163 -22.65 8.60 -4.85
CA GLN A 163 -22.24 9.28 -3.62
C GLN A 163 -20.72 9.15 -3.48
N GLN A 164 -20.03 10.28 -3.45
CA GLN A 164 -18.60 10.31 -3.13
C GLN A 164 -18.36 9.94 -1.68
N TRP A 165 -17.27 9.22 -1.42
CA TRP A 165 -16.87 8.80 -0.09
C TRP A 165 -15.36 8.87 0.09
N VAL A 166 -14.95 8.88 1.36
CA VAL A 166 -13.55 8.86 1.80
C VAL A 166 -13.33 7.74 2.80
N VAL A 167 -12.09 7.30 2.94
CA VAL A 167 -11.66 6.42 4.03
C VAL A 167 -10.85 7.23 5.01
N SER A 168 -11.15 7.11 6.31
CA SER A 168 -10.26 7.52 7.40
C SER A 168 -9.58 6.27 7.95
N ALA A 169 -8.24 6.25 7.95
CA ALA A 169 -7.42 5.10 8.31
C ALA A 169 -6.35 5.48 9.36
N ASP A 170 -5.91 4.47 10.11
CA ASP A 170 -4.89 4.62 11.14
C ASP A 170 -3.48 4.61 10.51
N HIS A 171 -2.54 3.95 11.17
CA HIS A 171 -1.19 3.68 10.71
C HIS A 171 -1.14 2.61 9.60
N ASN A 172 -0.12 2.67 8.75
CA ASN A 172 0.27 1.64 7.77
C ASN A 172 -0.80 1.33 6.71
N CYS A 173 -1.47 2.36 6.19
CA CYS A 173 -2.49 2.16 5.19
C CYS A 173 -1.89 1.59 3.89
N GLY A 174 -2.31 0.37 3.53
CA GLY A 174 -1.83 -0.33 2.33
C GLY A 174 -0.66 -1.30 2.57
N GLU A 175 -0.41 -1.71 3.82
CA GLU A 175 0.61 -2.72 4.15
C GLU A 175 0.44 -4.04 3.38
N GLY A 176 1.54 -4.59 2.86
CA GLY A 176 1.54 -5.88 2.14
C GLY A 176 0.88 -5.87 0.75
N PHE A 177 0.28 -4.75 0.32
CA PHE A 177 -0.43 -4.65 -0.95
C PHE A 177 0.34 -3.81 -1.98
N SER A 178 1.12 -4.49 -2.83
CA SER A 178 1.71 -3.87 -4.02
C SER A 178 0.76 -3.82 -5.23
N GLN A 179 -0.36 -4.53 -5.16
CA GLN A 179 -1.30 -4.66 -6.26
C GLN A 179 -2.05 -3.35 -6.52
N GLU A 180 -1.96 -2.83 -7.74
CA GLU A 180 -2.65 -1.61 -8.18
C GLU A 180 -4.18 -1.68 -8.02
N HIS A 181 -4.73 -2.90 -8.00
CA HIS A 181 -6.15 -3.13 -7.77
C HIS A 181 -6.64 -2.49 -6.46
N VAL A 182 -5.81 -2.39 -5.43
CA VAL A 182 -6.20 -1.78 -4.15
C VAL A 182 -6.47 -0.27 -4.29
N ALA A 183 -5.92 0.39 -5.31
CA ALA A 183 -6.26 1.78 -5.67
C ALA A 183 -7.35 1.88 -6.75
N LEU A 184 -7.39 0.93 -7.70
CA LEU A 184 -8.41 0.92 -8.76
C LEU A 184 -9.82 0.64 -8.22
N GLN A 185 -9.95 -0.29 -7.27
CA GLN A 185 -11.23 -0.66 -6.68
C GLN A 185 -11.95 0.52 -6.00
N PRO A 186 -11.34 1.25 -5.04
CA PRO A 186 -12.01 2.40 -4.44
C PRO A 186 -12.31 3.49 -5.47
N ARG A 187 -11.43 3.69 -6.46
CA ARG A 187 -11.65 4.66 -7.54
C ARG A 187 -12.86 4.31 -8.41
N LEU A 188 -13.01 3.03 -8.78
CA LEU A 188 -14.14 2.50 -9.54
C LEU A 188 -15.46 2.72 -8.78
N LEU A 189 -15.42 2.55 -7.45
CA LEU A 189 -16.57 2.71 -6.56
C LEU A 189 -16.83 4.16 -6.14
N ASN A 190 -16.27 5.15 -6.85
CA ASN A 190 -16.44 6.59 -6.61
C ASN A 190 -15.85 7.10 -5.27
N GLY A 191 -14.84 6.40 -4.73
CA GLY A 191 -14.01 6.91 -3.65
C GLY A 191 -13.10 8.03 -4.16
N ILE A 192 -13.00 9.13 -3.40
CA ILE A 192 -12.24 10.32 -3.80
C ILE A 192 -10.92 10.49 -3.05
N ALA A 193 -10.87 10.06 -1.79
CA ALA A 193 -9.70 10.24 -0.95
C ALA A 193 -9.55 9.11 0.07
N ILE A 194 -8.31 8.84 0.44
CA ILE A 194 -7.97 8.07 1.64
C ILE A 194 -7.16 9.01 2.52
N ILE A 195 -7.58 9.15 3.77
CA ILE A 195 -6.97 10.01 4.77
C ILE A 195 -6.43 9.09 5.86
N ALA A 196 -5.11 9.07 6.06
CA ALA A 196 -4.46 8.15 7.00
C ALA A 196 -3.52 8.86 7.96
N LYS A 197 -3.06 8.19 9.03
CA LYS A 197 -1.91 8.72 9.79
C LYS A 197 -0.62 8.58 8.98
N TRP A 198 -0.47 7.48 8.23
CA TRP A 198 0.60 7.31 7.22
C TRP A 198 0.26 6.19 6.22
N PHE A 199 0.93 6.20 5.05
CA PHE A 199 0.75 5.24 3.96
C PHE A 199 2.00 4.42 3.66
N THR A 200 1.83 3.19 3.16
CA THR A 200 2.94 2.53 2.47
C THR A 200 3.23 3.21 1.14
N ARG A 201 4.52 3.29 0.80
CA ARG A 201 5.02 3.98 -0.41
C ARG A 201 4.31 3.55 -1.69
N THR A 202 4.17 2.24 -1.89
CA THR A 202 3.57 1.67 -3.10
C THR A 202 2.08 1.97 -3.18
N HIS A 203 1.36 1.85 -2.06
CA HIS A 203 -0.07 2.14 -2.04
C HIS A 203 -0.34 3.62 -2.31
N GLU A 204 0.41 4.53 -1.67
CA GLU A 204 0.33 5.97 -1.91
C GLU A 204 0.55 6.31 -3.40
N SER A 205 1.60 5.72 -3.99
CA SER A 205 1.91 5.92 -5.41
C SER A 205 0.80 5.42 -6.34
N ASN A 206 0.19 4.28 -6.00
CA ASN A 206 -0.92 3.72 -6.77
C ASN A 206 -2.17 4.61 -6.67
N LEU A 207 -2.50 5.13 -5.48
CA LEU A 207 -3.63 6.05 -5.28
C LEU A 207 -3.47 7.31 -6.15
N LYS A 208 -2.27 7.92 -6.15
CA LYS A 208 -1.94 9.08 -6.99
C LYS A 208 -2.13 8.78 -8.48
N LYS A 209 -1.64 7.62 -8.94
CA LYS A 209 -1.78 7.20 -10.35
C LYS A 209 -3.24 7.00 -10.76
N GLN A 210 -4.12 6.58 -9.84
CA GLN A 210 -5.55 6.43 -10.10
C GLN A 210 -6.36 7.72 -9.88
N GLY A 211 -5.70 8.86 -9.68
CA GLY A 211 -6.36 10.16 -9.49
C GLY A 211 -7.11 10.28 -8.18
N MET A 212 -6.75 9.49 -7.16
CA MET A 212 -7.26 9.62 -5.80
C MET A 212 -6.34 10.53 -4.97
N LEU A 213 -6.87 11.04 -3.86
CA LEU A 213 -6.13 11.86 -2.89
C LEU A 213 -5.69 11.02 -1.67
N PRO A 214 -4.47 10.46 -1.62
CA PRO A 214 -3.85 10.03 -0.37
C PRO A 214 -3.40 11.26 0.42
N LEU A 215 -4.01 11.47 1.59
CA LEU A 215 -3.76 12.61 2.47
C LEU A 215 -3.40 12.11 3.86
N THR A 216 -2.45 12.76 4.53
CA THR A 216 -2.05 12.40 5.89
C THR A 216 -2.53 13.42 6.89
N PHE A 217 -3.03 12.99 8.06
CA PHE A 217 -3.33 13.92 9.14
C PHE A 217 -2.05 14.65 9.56
N LYS A 218 -2.08 15.98 9.58
CA LYS A 218 -0.95 16.78 10.09
C LYS A 218 -0.75 16.55 11.59
N ASP A 219 -1.85 16.45 12.32
CA ASP A 219 -1.88 15.97 13.71
C ASP A 219 -2.56 14.60 13.74
N GLY A 220 -1.78 13.56 14.05
CA GLY A 220 -2.29 12.18 14.11
C GLY A 220 -3.43 11.98 15.13
N SER A 221 -3.55 12.84 16.14
CA SER A 221 -4.65 12.75 17.11
C SER A 221 -6.02 13.10 16.51
N ASP A 222 -6.05 13.84 15.40
CA ASP A 222 -7.30 14.20 14.72
C ASP A 222 -8.03 13.00 14.13
N TYR A 223 -7.32 11.91 13.84
CA TYR A 223 -7.93 10.65 13.42
C TYR A 223 -8.95 10.14 14.46
N GLU A 224 -8.63 10.24 15.76
CA GLU A 224 -9.51 9.74 16.84
C GLU A 224 -10.80 10.56 16.97
N ARG A 225 -10.82 11.76 16.39
CA ARG A 225 -11.98 12.66 16.38
C ARG A 225 -12.93 12.39 15.22
N VAL A 226 -12.54 11.57 14.23
CA VAL A 226 -13.36 11.27 13.05
C VAL A 226 -14.26 10.07 13.33
N GLU A 227 -15.56 10.23 13.10
CA GLU A 227 -16.56 9.19 13.29
C GLU A 227 -17.20 8.78 11.96
N ALA A 228 -17.74 7.55 11.90
CA ALA A 228 -18.31 6.99 10.67
C ALA A 228 -19.53 7.77 10.14
N GLU A 229 -20.26 8.49 11.01
CA GLU A 229 -21.43 9.28 10.61
C GLU A 229 -21.08 10.69 10.11
N ASP A 230 -19.82 11.11 10.27
CA ASP A 230 -19.39 12.47 9.95
C ASP A 230 -19.46 12.76 8.44
N ARG A 231 -19.50 14.05 8.10
CA ARG A 231 -19.38 14.53 6.73
C ARG A 231 -18.08 15.29 6.57
N ILE A 232 -17.25 14.81 5.65
CA ILE A 232 -15.92 15.35 5.38
C ILE A 232 -15.98 16.22 4.12
N SER A 233 -15.38 17.40 4.19
CA SER A 233 -15.17 18.29 3.06
C SER A 233 -13.68 18.62 2.94
N LEU A 234 -13.11 18.37 1.76
CA LEU A 234 -11.75 18.77 1.41
C LEU A 234 -11.81 20.14 0.72
N VAL A 235 -11.21 21.14 1.35
CA VAL A 235 -11.33 22.55 0.96
C VAL A 235 -9.99 23.04 0.40
N GLY A 236 -10.05 23.87 -0.66
CA GLY A 236 -8.86 24.48 -1.25
C GLY A 236 -8.19 23.66 -2.35
N LEU A 237 -8.84 22.61 -2.87
CA LEU A 237 -8.28 21.78 -3.95
C LEU A 237 -8.09 22.54 -5.28
N SER A 238 -8.73 23.69 -5.47
CA SER A 238 -8.50 24.59 -6.62
C SER A 238 -7.07 25.14 -6.66
N GLU A 239 -6.43 25.27 -5.50
CA GLU A 239 -5.07 25.80 -5.35
C GLU A 239 -4.04 24.70 -5.05
N PHE A 240 -4.42 23.44 -5.27
CA PHE A 240 -3.60 22.28 -4.95
C PHE A 240 -2.23 22.33 -5.65
N ARG A 241 -1.17 22.42 -4.84
CA ARG A 241 0.23 22.60 -5.25
C ARG A 241 1.18 21.90 -4.28
N PRO A 242 2.42 21.58 -4.69
CA PRO A 242 3.37 20.87 -3.83
C PRO A 242 3.64 21.62 -2.52
N GLY A 243 3.72 20.88 -1.41
CA GLY A 243 4.03 21.40 -0.08
C GLY A 243 2.94 22.27 0.57
N HIS A 244 1.77 22.43 -0.06
CA HIS A 244 0.66 23.22 0.52
C HIS A 244 -0.41 22.29 1.10
N PRO A 245 -0.64 22.29 2.43
CA PRO A 245 -1.62 21.43 3.06
C PRO A 245 -3.05 21.61 2.50
N VAL A 246 -3.85 20.56 2.59
CA VAL A 246 -5.28 20.56 2.27
C VAL A 246 -6.08 20.74 3.56
N SER A 247 -7.01 21.69 3.57
CA SER A 247 -7.89 21.89 4.73
C SER A 247 -9.03 20.87 4.71
N MET A 248 -9.22 20.16 5.82
CA MET A 248 -10.35 19.27 6.03
C MET A 248 -11.34 19.91 7.00
N ALA A 249 -12.62 19.96 6.61
CA ALA A 249 -13.72 20.29 7.51
C ALA A 249 -14.55 19.04 7.80
N VAL A 250 -14.79 18.76 9.07
CA VAL A 250 -15.56 17.61 9.54
C VAL A 250 -16.83 18.13 10.22
N ARG A 251 -17.98 17.83 9.63
CA ARG A 251 -19.29 18.14 10.18
C ARG A 251 -19.83 16.93 10.92
N LYS A 252 -20.06 17.10 12.22
CA LYS A 252 -20.69 16.13 13.12
C LYS A 252 -22.20 16.07 12.90
N LYS A 253 -22.82 15.03 13.46
CA LYS A 253 -24.27 14.81 13.42
C LYS A 253 -25.09 15.89 14.11
N ASP A 254 -24.55 16.47 15.19
CA ASP A 254 -25.15 17.59 15.93
C ASP A 254 -25.03 18.93 15.19
N GLY A 255 -24.38 18.96 14.02
CA GLY A 255 -24.17 20.15 13.21
C GLY A 255 -22.87 20.90 13.51
N THR A 256 -22.15 20.54 14.58
CA THR A 256 -20.85 21.13 14.90
C THR A 256 -19.83 20.83 13.80
N VAL A 257 -18.93 21.78 13.55
CA VAL A 257 -17.89 21.67 12.52
C VAL A 257 -16.55 21.98 13.14
N TRP A 258 -15.61 21.07 12.97
CA TRP A 258 -14.21 21.31 13.27
C TRP A 258 -13.37 21.21 12.00
N ARG A 259 -12.19 21.83 12.03
CA ARG A 259 -11.25 21.85 10.91
C ARG A 259 -9.88 21.36 11.34
N THR A 260 -9.19 20.72 10.41
CA THR A 260 -7.77 20.37 10.53
C THR A 260 -7.07 20.49 9.18
N GLN A 261 -5.75 20.37 9.19
CA GLN A 261 -4.90 20.35 8.02
C GLN A 261 -4.48 18.91 7.71
N LEU A 262 -4.43 18.60 6.42
CA LEU A 262 -3.92 17.35 5.90
C LEU A 262 -2.69 17.63 5.04
N ASP A 263 -1.61 16.91 5.30
CA ASP A 263 -0.40 16.96 4.50
C ASP A 263 -0.46 15.97 3.34
N HIS A 264 0.44 16.13 2.37
CA HIS A 264 0.56 15.25 1.22
C HIS A 264 1.95 15.33 0.60
N THR A 265 2.34 14.30 -0.16
CA THR A 265 3.64 14.26 -0.85
C THR A 265 3.53 14.37 -2.39
N PHE A 266 2.43 14.97 -2.88
CA PHE A 266 2.31 15.29 -4.30
C PHE A 266 3.34 16.34 -4.75
N ASN A 267 4.06 16.04 -5.82
CA ASN A 267 4.77 16.99 -6.68
C ASN A 267 3.92 17.30 -7.94
N GLU A 268 4.41 18.17 -8.83
CA GLU A 268 3.66 18.69 -9.98
C GLU A 268 3.04 17.60 -10.89
N GLU A 269 3.77 16.53 -11.16
CA GLU A 269 3.33 15.49 -12.09
C GLU A 269 2.12 14.67 -11.56
N PRO A 270 2.16 14.07 -10.35
CA PRO A 270 0.99 13.52 -9.67
C PRO A 270 -0.19 14.48 -9.51
N ILE A 271 0.05 15.79 -9.36
CA ILE A 271 -1.04 16.79 -9.36
C ILE A 271 -1.70 16.83 -10.73
N ALA A 272 -0.92 16.79 -11.81
CA ALA A 272 -1.46 16.72 -13.16
C ALA A 272 -2.25 15.43 -13.39
N TYR A 273 -1.82 14.29 -12.84
CA TYR A 273 -2.59 13.04 -12.87
C TYR A 273 -3.94 13.19 -12.18
N PHE A 274 -3.96 13.79 -10.99
CA PHE A 274 -5.18 14.07 -10.24
C PHE A 274 -6.14 14.96 -11.05
N ARG A 275 -5.63 16.06 -11.64
CA ARG A 275 -6.43 16.98 -12.47
C ARG A 275 -6.99 16.30 -13.73
N ALA A 276 -6.24 15.38 -14.34
CA ALA A 276 -6.71 14.58 -15.47
C ALA A 276 -7.65 13.42 -15.06
N GLY A 277 -7.79 13.16 -13.77
CA GLY A 277 -8.58 12.06 -13.20
C GLY A 277 -7.86 10.71 -13.13
N SER A 278 -6.69 10.57 -13.78
CA SER A 278 -5.71 9.49 -13.60
C SER A 278 -4.42 9.81 -14.37
N ALA A 279 -3.33 9.09 -14.06
CA ALA A 279 -2.10 9.13 -14.85
C ALA A 279 -2.33 8.68 -16.31
N LEU A 280 -3.23 7.72 -16.52
CA LEU A 280 -3.53 7.19 -17.85
C LEU A 280 -4.28 8.23 -18.70
N ASN A 281 -5.22 8.96 -18.10
CA ASN A 281 -5.91 10.08 -18.75
C ASN A 281 -4.93 11.19 -19.11
N PHE A 282 -4.00 11.52 -18.21
CA PHE A 282 -2.97 12.53 -18.47
C PHE A 282 -2.06 12.12 -19.63
N MET A 283 -1.62 10.87 -19.68
CA MET A 283 -0.84 10.34 -20.80
C MET A 283 -1.63 10.38 -22.11
N ALA A 284 -2.93 10.01 -22.08
CA ALA A 284 -3.80 10.09 -23.25
C ALA A 284 -3.95 11.53 -23.76
N GLN A 285 -4.15 12.51 -22.86
CA GLN A 285 -4.21 13.94 -23.21
C GLN A 285 -2.91 14.45 -23.85
N LYS A 286 -1.74 14.05 -23.31
CA LYS A 286 -0.43 14.41 -23.87
C LYS A 286 -0.12 13.77 -25.22
N SER A 287 -0.77 12.65 -25.53
CA SER A 287 -0.51 11.87 -26.76
C SER A 287 -1.41 12.29 -27.92
N GLN A 288 -2.39 13.18 -27.70
CA GLN A 288 -3.19 13.73 -28.78
C GLN A 288 -2.34 14.71 -29.61
N PRO A 289 -2.29 14.55 -30.95
CA PRO A 289 -1.66 15.54 -31.80
C PRO A 289 -2.32 16.90 -31.54
N GLN A 290 -1.52 17.96 -31.36
CA GLN A 290 -2.04 19.32 -31.43
C GLN A 290 -2.71 19.48 -32.80
N LEU A 291 -4.03 19.42 -32.85
CA LEU A 291 -4.80 19.81 -34.03
C LEU A 291 -4.44 21.27 -34.30
N GLY A 292 -3.56 21.46 -35.26
CA GLY A 292 -3.02 22.76 -35.63
C GLY A 292 -4.16 23.69 -36.05
N LEU A 293 -4.44 24.67 -35.21
CA LEU A 293 -5.05 25.91 -35.65
C LEU A 293 -3.95 26.74 -36.34
N SER A 294 -3.90 26.67 -37.66
CA SER A 294 -3.54 27.72 -38.63
C SER A 294 -3.48 27.05 -40.01
N ARG A 295 -4.04 27.59 -41.11
CA ARG A 295 -4.16 29.00 -41.50
C ARG A 295 -5.49 29.24 -42.21
N GLU A 296 -6.25 30.23 -41.75
CA GLU A 296 -6.93 31.13 -42.68
C GLU A 296 -5.85 32.11 -43.17
N ASP A 297 -5.62 32.10 -44.49
CA ASP A 297 -5.25 33.20 -45.39
C ASP A 297 -4.89 32.60 -46.77
#